data_AF-A0A3Q4MBM9-F1
#
_entry.id   AF-A0A3Q4MBM9-F1
#
_cell.length_a   1.000
_cell.length_b   1.000
_cell.length_c   1.000
_cell.angle_alpha   90.00
_cell.angle_beta   90.00
_cell.angle_gamma   90.00
#
_symmetry.space_group_name_H-M   'P 1'
#
loop_
_entity.id
_entity.type
_entity.pdbx_description
1 polymer ?
#
loop_
_entity_poly.entity_id
_entity_poly.type
_entity_poly.pdbx_seq_one_letter_code
_entity_poly.pdbx_strand_id
1 'polypeptide(L)'
;MEGPSSSQGVDFNQSINQINQGFIHLFPLFQSQRAALWGFEQPLRSARTLLPWFRIDPCHCPPLSRLFENLGSKVGSYPLYFFIVPVLLSAALSGGFIFLEVRRDNSLEHQFTPTKGPSKATRAFVEKNFPYNYSMFSEDRQYDKGSFASLIAVARNRRNLLDTLVFEDIISLNNKILDITVDNRTLGFNELCARANGECVSNIILEILSYSLTNQTSITYPVHMHKATPLFLGAVLGGVITDDSDSVRNAEAVKLFYYLDDRESTAEASKLWLREFKKLLSDNTDSEHIYVIFRKLFCYKTSNNDPLPAAQKNWTLPSVHCYLYHLYGFKYNLFLPGRLDNVRNKVWVAVFGILSAVLAVLSGFGLLLYIGVPFVITVTNAVFLLLGEKNSLLASFFPHFSFSF
;
A
#
# COMPACT_ATOMS: atom_id res chain seq x y z
N MET A 1 21.56 37.21 5.83
CA MET A 1 21.64 36.75 4.42
C MET A 1 20.97 35.40 4.37
N GLU A 2 19.65 35.39 4.35
CA GLU A 2 18.82 34.19 4.28
C GLU A 2 18.21 34.15 2.88
N GLY A 3 18.53 33.10 2.13
CA GLY A 3 17.84 32.78 0.88
C GLY A 3 16.54 32.02 1.18
N PRO A 4 15.54 32.09 0.29
CA PRO A 4 14.22 31.51 0.55
C PRO A 4 14.26 29.99 0.38
N SER A 5 13.93 29.24 1.43
CA SER A 5 13.64 27.81 1.34
C SER A 5 12.20 27.62 0.83
N SER A 6 12.07 27.46 -0.49
CA SER A 6 10.82 27.03 -1.12
C SER A 6 10.51 25.58 -0.71
N SER A 7 9.59 25.39 0.24
CA SER A 7 9.00 24.09 0.52
C SER A 7 7.98 23.76 -0.58
N GLN A 8 8.45 23.14 -1.66
CA GLN A 8 7.55 22.45 -2.57
C GLN A 8 6.95 21.25 -1.82
N GLY A 9 5.69 21.38 -1.43
CA GLY A 9 4.88 20.25 -0.97
C GLY A 9 4.70 19.28 -2.14
N VAL A 10 5.53 18.24 -2.17
CA VAL A 10 5.38 17.16 -3.13
C VAL A 10 4.20 16.30 -2.69
N ASP A 11 3.12 16.39 -3.44
CA ASP A 11 1.93 15.58 -3.26
C ASP A 11 2.29 14.10 -3.52
N PHE A 12 2.35 13.30 -2.46
CA PHE A 12 2.89 11.94 -2.48
C PHE A 12 2.04 10.99 -3.36
N ASN A 13 0.73 11.26 -3.46
CA ASN A 13 -0.16 10.55 -4.39
C ASN A 13 0.10 10.93 -5.85
N GLN A 14 0.53 12.16 -6.12
CA GLN A 14 0.86 12.63 -7.45
C GLN A 14 2.23 12.09 -7.90
N SER A 15 3.18 11.90 -6.99
CA SER A 15 4.46 11.22 -7.27
C SER A 15 4.30 9.73 -7.56
N ILE A 16 3.42 9.02 -6.84
CA ILE A 16 3.12 7.61 -7.12
C ILE A 16 2.35 7.46 -8.45
N ASN A 17 1.42 8.36 -8.75
CA ASN A 17 0.75 8.39 -10.04
C ASN A 17 1.69 8.79 -11.18
N GLN A 18 2.67 9.67 -10.96
CA GLN A 18 3.68 10.02 -11.96
C GLN A 18 4.70 8.90 -12.20
N ILE A 19 5.09 8.13 -11.16
CA ILE A 19 5.93 6.94 -11.32
C ILE A 19 5.17 5.84 -12.07
N ASN A 20 3.88 5.64 -11.77
CA ASN A 20 3.03 4.68 -12.47
C ASN A 20 2.69 5.12 -13.91
N GLN A 21 2.47 6.42 -14.16
CA GLN A 21 2.30 6.95 -15.53
C GLN A 21 3.61 6.92 -16.31
N GLY A 22 4.77 7.11 -15.67
CA GLY A 22 6.08 6.93 -16.27
C GLY A 22 6.31 5.48 -16.75
N PHE A 23 5.88 4.48 -15.96
CA PHE A 23 5.94 3.07 -16.36
C PHE A 23 4.95 2.71 -17.48
N ILE A 24 3.76 3.33 -17.50
CA ILE A 24 2.76 3.14 -18.56
C ILE A 24 3.21 3.81 -19.87
N HIS A 25 3.89 4.96 -19.81
CA HIS A 25 4.45 5.65 -21.00
C HIS A 25 5.79 5.08 -21.50
N LEU A 26 6.50 4.26 -20.71
CA LEU A 26 7.69 3.52 -21.14
C LEU A 26 7.36 2.21 -21.87
N PHE A 27 6.15 1.67 -21.68
CA PHE A 27 5.70 0.43 -22.32
C PHE A 27 5.62 0.50 -23.87
N PRO A 28 5.16 1.60 -24.51
CA PRO A 28 5.16 1.75 -25.96
C PRO A 28 6.55 2.04 -26.54
N LEU A 29 7.45 2.65 -25.76
CA LEU A 29 8.83 2.96 -26.18
C LEU A 29 9.70 1.70 -26.30
N PHE A 30 9.49 0.72 -25.42
CA PHE A 30 10.10 -0.62 -25.56
C PHE A 30 9.47 -1.48 -26.67
N GLN A 31 8.22 -1.21 -27.05
CA GLN A 31 7.57 -1.84 -28.22
C GLN A 31 8.03 -1.23 -29.55
N SER A 32 8.25 0.09 -29.60
CA SER A 32 8.70 0.79 -30.81
C SER A 32 10.13 0.43 -31.24
N GLN A 33 11.05 0.21 -30.29
CA GLN A 33 12.39 -0.32 -30.62
C GLN A 33 12.37 -1.79 -31.09
N ARG A 34 11.33 -2.57 -30.81
CA ARG A 34 11.18 -3.95 -31.32
C ARG A 34 10.65 -4.00 -32.75
N ALA A 35 9.86 -3.02 -33.18
CA ALA A 35 9.26 -3.00 -34.52
C ALA A 35 10.28 -2.71 -35.65
N ALA A 36 11.37 -2.00 -35.34
CA ALA A 36 12.39 -1.66 -36.35
C ALA A 36 13.34 -2.83 -36.72
N LEU A 37 13.27 -3.96 -36.01
CA LEU A 37 14.19 -5.10 -36.20
C LEU A 37 13.55 -6.31 -36.91
N TRP A 38 12.28 -6.24 -37.31
CA TRP A 38 11.54 -7.38 -37.89
C TRP A 38 11.04 -7.16 -39.32
N GLY A 39 11.73 -6.33 -40.09
CA GLY A 39 11.57 -6.32 -41.55
C GLY A 39 12.67 -7.12 -42.21
N PHE A 40 12.56 -8.45 -42.31
CA PHE A 40 13.08 -9.24 -43.44
C PHE A 40 12.62 -10.71 -43.31
N GLU A 41 11.73 -11.10 -44.22
CA GLU A 41 11.28 -12.47 -44.46
C GLU A 41 12.24 -13.22 -45.40
N GLN A 42 12.23 -14.55 -45.29
CA GLN A 42 12.73 -15.61 -46.20
C GLN A 42 14.10 -16.28 -45.87
N PRO A 43 14.38 -17.52 -46.36
CA PRO A 43 14.08 -18.76 -45.63
C PRO A 43 15.36 -19.58 -45.32
N LEU A 44 15.21 -20.56 -44.43
CA LEU A 44 16.24 -21.53 -43.98
C LEU A 44 17.17 -22.05 -45.09
N ARG A 45 18.46 -21.68 -45.02
CA ARG A 45 19.60 -22.53 -45.43
C ARG A 45 20.86 -22.13 -44.66
N SER A 46 21.49 -23.11 -44.00
CA SER A 46 22.85 -23.07 -43.48
C SER A 46 23.19 -22.01 -42.40
N ALA A 47 22.65 -22.19 -41.20
CA ALA A 47 23.14 -21.49 -39.99
C ALA A 47 24.45 -22.12 -39.50
N ARG A 48 25.56 -21.83 -40.17
CA ARG A 48 26.91 -22.04 -39.63
C ARG A 48 27.85 -20.90 -40.02
N THR A 49 27.39 -19.66 -39.85
CA THR A 49 28.24 -18.47 -39.80
C THR A 49 27.36 -17.28 -39.44
N LEU A 50 27.88 -16.39 -38.59
CA LEU A 50 27.34 -15.08 -38.17
C LEU A 50 26.59 -15.08 -36.82
N LEU A 51 27.35 -14.96 -35.74
CA LEU A 51 27.08 -14.10 -34.57
C LEU A 51 28.37 -14.04 -33.70
N PRO A 52 29.19 -12.96 -33.79
CA PRO A 52 30.53 -12.92 -33.17
C PRO A 52 30.59 -12.29 -31.76
N TRP A 53 29.54 -12.42 -30.93
CA TRP A 53 29.49 -11.73 -29.61
C TRP A 53 29.16 -12.61 -28.39
N PHE A 54 29.20 -13.94 -28.50
CA PHE A 54 29.25 -14.83 -27.33
C PHE A 54 30.43 -15.80 -27.48
N ARG A 55 31.64 -15.30 -27.22
CA ARG A 55 32.80 -16.15 -27.02
C ARG A 55 32.76 -16.64 -25.57
N ILE A 56 31.99 -17.69 -25.32
CA ILE A 56 32.06 -18.46 -24.07
C ILE A 56 33.34 -19.29 -24.16
N ASP A 57 34.27 -19.11 -23.23
CA ASP A 57 35.54 -19.84 -23.23
C ASP A 57 35.31 -21.38 -23.21
N PRO A 58 35.85 -22.14 -24.18
CA PRO A 58 35.45 -23.53 -24.43
C PRO A 58 36.02 -24.57 -23.44
N CYS A 59 36.79 -24.17 -22.43
CA CYS A 59 37.51 -25.12 -21.57
C CYS A 59 36.68 -25.71 -20.40
N HIS A 60 35.53 -25.13 -20.05
CA HIS A 60 34.64 -25.62 -18.99
C HIS A 60 33.40 -26.38 -19.50
N CYS A 61 33.19 -26.42 -20.82
CA CYS A 61 32.05 -27.10 -21.43
C CYS A 61 32.05 -28.64 -21.30
N PRO A 62 33.17 -29.37 -21.38
CA PRO A 62 33.16 -30.83 -21.31
C PRO A 62 32.63 -31.43 -19.99
N PRO A 63 33.07 -30.96 -18.79
CA PRO A 63 32.58 -31.54 -17.54
C PRO A 63 31.11 -31.17 -17.27
N LEU A 64 30.70 -29.94 -17.59
CA LEU A 64 29.33 -29.49 -17.38
C LEU A 64 28.34 -30.19 -18.32
N SER A 65 28.72 -30.39 -19.59
CA SER A 65 27.92 -31.15 -20.54
C SER A 65 27.73 -32.60 -20.11
N ARG A 66 28.80 -33.27 -19.67
CA ARG A 66 28.74 -34.65 -19.15
C ARG A 66 27.88 -34.75 -17.88
N LEU A 67 27.89 -33.72 -17.03
CA LEU A 67 27.05 -33.66 -15.84
C LEU A 67 25.56 -33.54 -16.21
N PHE A 68 25.19 -32.65 -17.13
CA PHE A 68 23.81 -32.51 -17.60
C PHE A 68 23.33 -33.73 -18.39
N GLU A 69 24.22 -34.37 -19.16
CA GLU A 69 23.94 -35.62 -19.88
C GLU A 69 23.64 -36.75 -18.89
N ASN A 70 24.47 -36.93 -17.86
CA ASN A 70 24.25 -37.93 -16.82
C ASN A 70 22.99 -37.63 -15.99
N LEU A 71 22.74 -36.35 -15.66
CA LEU A 71 21.51 -35.93 -14.99
C LEU A 71 20.27 -36.24 -15.84
N GLY A 72 20.31 -35.89 -17.14
CA GLY A 72 19.23 -36.17 -18.09
C GLY A 72 18.98 -37.66 -18.28
N SER A 73 20.05 -38.46 -18.35
CA SER A 73 19.97 -39.92 -18.40
C SER A 73 19.26 -40.48 -17.16
N LYS A 74 19.65 -40.04 -15.96
CA LYS A 74 18.99 -40.46 -14.70
C LYS A 74 17.55 -40.01 -14.59
N VAL A 75 17.22 -38.79 -15.01
CA VAL A 75 15.83 -38.29 -15.03
C VAL A 75 14.98 -39.11 -16.01
N GLY A 76 15.53 -39.46 -17.18
CA GLY A 76 14.86 -40.31 -18.16
C GLY A 76 14.68 -41.76 -17.71
N SER A 77 15.61 -42.30 -16.90
CA SER A 77 15.52 -43.65 -16.34
C SER A 77 14.51 -43.76 -15.18
N TYR A 78 14.28 -42.68 -14.42
CA TYR A 78 13.40 -42.68 -13.25
C TYR A 78 12.39 -41.52 -13.24
N PRO A 79 11.52 -41.39 -14.27
CA PRO A 79 10.69 -40.20 -14.48
C PRO A 79 9.69 -39.95 -13.34
N LEU A 80 9.11 -41.00 -12.78
CA LEU A 80 8.12 -40.88 -11.69
C LEU A 80 8.73 -40.32 -10.40
N TYR A 81 9.96 -40.71 -10.06
CA TYR A 81 10.63 -40.25 -8.84
C TYR A 81 10.94 -38.75 -8.92
N PHE A 82 11.51 -38.31 -10.05
CA PHE A 82 11.81 -36.90 -10.30
C PHE A 82 10.57 -36.02 -10.50
N PHE A 83 9.39 -36.62 -10.69
CA PHE A 83 8.12 -35.89 -10.70
C PHE A 83 7.50 -35.77 -9.30
N ILE A 84 7.39 -36.89 -8.58
CA ILE A 84 6.69 -36.94 -7.29
C ILE A 84 7.47 -36.18 -6.22
N VAL A 85 8.79 -36.36 -6.15
CA VAL A 85 9.61 -35.78 -5.08
C VAL A 85 9.56 -34.24 -5.07
N PRO A 86 9.77 -33.52 -6.20
CA PRO A 86 9.67 -32.05 -6.21
C PRO A 86 8.27 -31.55 -5.91
N VAL A 87 7.22 -32.28 -6.31
CA VAL A 87 5.83 -31.91 -6.01
C VAL A 87 5.56 -32.02 -4.51
N LEU A 88 5.95 -33.12 -3.87
CA LEU A 88 5.81 -33.31 -2.43
C LEU A 88 6.63 -32.29 -1.63
N LEU A 89 7.87 -32.03 -2.06
CA LEU A 89 8.72 -31.01 -1.45
C LEU A 89 8.09 -29.62 -1.57
N SER A 90 7.58 -29.28 -2.76
CA SER A 90 6.89 -28.00 -2.98
C SER A 90 5.64 -27.87 -2.12
N ALA A 91 4.86 -28.94 -1.97
CA ALA A 91 3.69 -28.97 -1.10
C ALA A 91 4.07 -28.77 0.39
N ALA A 92 5.12 -29.45 0.86
CA ALA A 92 5.61 -29.30 2.23
C ALA A 92 6.09 -27.86 2.52
N LEU A 93 6.87 -27.28 1.60
CA LEU A 93 7.35 -25.90 1.68
C LEU A 93 6.20 -24.89 1.59
N SER A 94 5.18 -25.16 0.77
CA SER A 94 3.97 -24.34 0.68
C SER A 94 3.13 -24.36 1.96
N GLY A 95 3.33 -25.34 2.85
CA GLY A 95 2.71 -25.32 4.19
C GLY A 95 3.04 -24.07 5.02
N GLY A 96 4.14 -23.35 4.69
CA GLY A 96 4.51 -22.11 5.35
C GLY A 96 3.48 -20.99 5.23
N PHE A 97 2.58 -21.06 4.24
CA PHE A 97 1.46 -20.12 4.09
C PHE A 97 0.48 -20.14 5.27
N ILE A 98 0.49 -21.17 6.13
CA ILE A 98 -0.26 -21.18 7.40
C ILE A 98 0.18 -20.01 8.31
N PHE A 99 1.46 -19.63 8.26
CA PHE A 99 2.00 -18.52 9.06
C PHE A 99 1.75 -17.15 8.43
N LEU A 100 1.07 -17.06 7.28
CA LEU A 100 0.91 -15.79 6.58
C LEU A 100 0.19 -14.75 7.42
N GLU A 101 -0.86 -15.13 8.14
CA GLU A 101 -1.63 -14.21 9.00
C GLU A 101 -0.76 -13.66 10.15
N VAL A 102 0.08 -14.51 10.74
CA VAL A 102 0.96 -14.17 11.87
C VAL A 102 2.17 -13.36 11.43
N ARG A 103 2.66 -13.57 10.20
CA ARG A 103 3.85 -12.92 9.65
C ARG A 103 3.53 -11.71 8.80
N ARG A 104 2.25 -11.33 8.65
CA ARG A 104 1.86 -10.15 7.88
C ARG A 104 2.27 -8.89 8.63
N ASP A 105 3.14 -8.09 8.01
CA ASP A 105 3.53 -6.80 8.56
C ASP A 105 2.74 -5.67 7.88
N ASN A 106 1.91 -4.99 8.67
CA ASN A 106 1.09 -3.87 8.23
C ASN A 106 1.63 -2.51 8.72
N SER A 107 2.78 -2.48 9.40
CA SER A 107 3.37 -1.23 9.88
C SER A 107 4.02 -0.48 8.71
N LEU A 108 3.43 0.66 8.33
CA LEU A 108 4.01 1.56 7.33
C LEU A 108 5.44 1.96 7.71
N GLU A 109 5.70 2.24 8.99
CA GLU A 109 7.04 2.61 9.42
C GLU A 109 8.03 1.48 9.16
N HIS A 110 7.69 0.23 9.51
CA HIS A 110 8.61 -0.89 9.33
C HIS A 110 8.82 -1.24 7.85
N GLN A 111 7.80 -1.05 7.01
CA GLN A 111 7.89 -1.28 5.55
C GLN A 111 8.76 -0.25 4.82
N PHE A 112 8.74 1.01 5.26
CA PHE A 112 9.40 2.11 4.54
C PHE A 112 10.70 2.60 5.21
N THR A 113 10.99 2.19 6.45
CA THR A 113 12.19 2.64 7.16
C THR A 113 13.02 1.46 7.67
N PRO A 114 14.36 1.50 7.52
CA PRO A 114 15.23 0.41 7.98
C PRO A 114 15.09 0.20 9.49
N THR A 115 15.20 -1.05 9.94
CA THR A 115 15.07 -1.41 11.37
C THR A 115 16.16 -0.80 12.24
N LYS A 116 17.37 -0.64 11.70
CA LYS A 116 18.54 -0.06 12.39
C LYS A 116 18.92 1.32 11.83
N GLY A 117 17.94 2.10 11.41
CA GLY A 117 18.16 3.46 10.92
C GLY A 117 18.61 4.42 12.03
N PRO A 118 19.39 5.47 11.71
CA PRO A 118 19.81 6.47 12.69
C PRO A 118 18.62 7.19 13.34
N SER A 119 17.53 7.42 12.60
CA SER A 119 16.29 8.01 13.13
C SER A 119 15.66 7.16 14.24
N LYS A 120 15.67 5.83 14.11
CA LYS A 120 15.14 4.90 15.14
C LYS A 120 16.04 4.86 16.37
N ALA A 121 17.36 4.93 16.19
CA ALA A 121 18.30 5.04 17.31
C ALA A 121 18.11 6.35 18.09
N THR A 122 17.94 7.48 17.39
CA THR A 122 17.62 8.77 18.02
C THR A 122 16.28 8.73 18.74
N ARG A 123 15.25 8.14 18.13
CA ARG A 123 13.95 7.95 18.78
C ARG A 123 14.05 7.12 20.07
N ALA A 124 14.78 6.01 20.05
CA ALA A 124 15.02 5.19 21.24
C ALA A 124 15.81 5.94 22.33
N PHE A 125 16.75 6.81 21.93
CA PHE A 125 17.43 7.70 22.85
C PHE A 125 16.46 8.72 23.48
N VAL A 126 15.59 9.36 22.69
CA VAL A 126 14.58 10.31 23.20
C VAL A 126 13.62 9.61 24.14
N GLU A 127 13.09 8.45 23.77
CA GLU A 127 12.17 7.66 24.61
C GLU A 127 12.80 7.28 25.96
N LYS A 128 14.07 6.89 25.96
CA LYS A 128 14.79 6.52 27.18
C LYS A 128 15.05 7.72 28.11
N ASN A 129 15.34 8.90 27.55
CA ASN A 129 15.69 10.09 28.34
C ASN A 129 14.46 10.95 28.70
N PHE A 130 13.40 10.88 27.90
CA PHE A 130 12.17 11.67 28.03
C PHE A 130 10.95 10.73 27.90
N PRO A 131 10.68 9.88 28.91
CA PRO A 131 9.55 8.98 28.88
C PRO A 131 8.23 9.76 28.81
N TYR A 132 7.29 9.27 28.01
CA TYR A 132 6.01 9.94 27.80
C TYR A 132 5.08 9.77 29.00
N ASN A 133 4.50 10.87 29.46
CA ASN A 133 3.47 10.85 30.51
C ASN A 133 2.07 10.94 29.89
N TYR A 134 1.34 9.82 29.89
CA TYR A 134 -0.01 9.72 29.33
C TYR A 134 -1.04 10.67 29.97
N SER A 135 -0.79 11.18 31.18
CA SER A 135 -1.69 12.14 31.87
C SER A 135 -1.48 13.60 31.45
N MET A 136 -0.38 13.90 30.76
CA MET A 136 -0.02 15.22 30.26
C MET A 136 0.17 15.18 28.76
N PHE A 137 -0.86 14.69 28.05
CA PHE A 137 -0.79 14.53 26.62
C PHE A 137 -0.46 15.85 25.90
N SER A 138 0.45 15.78 24.93
CA SER A 138 0.79 16.87 24.03
C SER A 138 1.29 16.28 22.70
N GLU A 139 0.70 16.73 21.60
CA GLU A 139 1.08 16.30 20.25
C GLU A 139 2.58 16.52 19.98
N ASP A 140 3.10 17.71 20.32
CA ASP A 140 4.49 18.10 20.07
C ASP A 140 5.52 17.30 20.89
N ARG A 141 5.09 16.62 21.95
CA ARG A 141 5.97 15.84 22.84
C ARG A 141 6.01 14.36 22.49
N GLN A 142 5.25 13.91 21.49
CA GLN A 142 5.26 12.50 21.12
C GLN A 142 6.48 12.15 20.27
N TYR A 143 7.14 11.07 20.64
CA TYR A 143 8.19 10.45 19.84
C TYR A 143 7.65 9.38 18.87
N ASP A 144 6.42 8.93 19.08
CA ASP A 144 5.64 8.13 18.13
C ASP A 144 4.46 8.93 17.59
N LYS A 145 3.77 8.45 16.56
CA LYS A 145 2.55 9.09 16.06
C LYS A 145 1.31 8.82 16.89
N GLY A 146 1.39 7.93 17.89
CA GLY A 146 0.28 7.55 18.76
C GLY A 146 -0.96 7.04 18.03
N SER A 147 -2.04 6.86 18.76
CA SER A 147 -3.36 6.51 18.22
C SER A 147 -4.23 7.76 18.08
N PHE A 148 -4.60 8.11 16.85
CA PHE A 148 -5.51 9.24 16.60
C PHE A 148 -6.36 9.04 15.35
N ALA A 149 -7.49 9.72 15.33
CA ALA A 149 -8.28 9.92 14.12
C ALA A 149 -8.21 11.38 13.70
N SER A 150 -8.16 11.64 12.39
CA SER A 150 -8.27 12.99 11.85
C SER A 150 -9.25 13.01 10.68
N LEU A 151 -10.04 14.08 10.60
CA LEU A 151 -10.91 14.34 9.46
C LEU A 151 -10.70 15.77 8.99
N ILE A 152 -10.90 15.99 7.69
CA ILE A 152 -10.91 17.31 7.08
C ILE A 152 -12.32 17.50 6.53
N ALA A 153 -13.06 18.46 7.11
CA ALA A 153 -14.36 18.88 6.60
C ALA A 153 -14.12 20.04 5.62
N VAL A 154 -14.59 19.89 4.38
CA VAL A 154 -14.46 20.88 3.32
C VAL A 154 -15.84 21.39 2.95
N ALA A 155 -16.02 22.71 2.90
CA ALA A 155 -17.27 23.33 2.51
C ALA A 155 -17.57 23.06 1.01
N ARG A 156 -18.81 22.65 0.68
CA ARG A 156 -19.22 22.45 -0.72
C ARG A 156 -19.26 23.78 -1.47
N ASN A 157 -18.99 23.73 -2.77
CA ASN A 157 -19.03 24.88 -3.68
C ASN A 157 -18.14 26.06 -3.25
N ARG A 158 -17.04 25.79 -2.52
CA ARG A 158 -16.14 26.81 -1.94
C ARG A 158 -16.88 27.84 -1.08
N ARG A 159 -17.94 27.40 -0.39
CA ARG A 159 -18.61 28.23 0.64
C ARG A 159 -17.65 28.51 1.79
N ASN A 160 -17.99 29.53 2.56
CA ASN A 160 -17.23 29.87 3.76
C ASN A 160 -17.56 28.89 4.89
N LEU A 161 -16.54 28.41 5.58
CA LEU A 161 -16.68 27.61 6.79
C LEU A 161 -17.26 28.41 7.96
N LEU A 162 -17.14 29.74 7.90
CA LEU A 162 -17.79 30.69 8.82
C LEU A 162 -19.28 30.93 8.49
N ASP A 163 -19.88 30.16 7.58
CA ASP A 163 -21.33 30.18 7.36
C ASP A 163 -22.01 29.28 8.40
N THR A 164 -23.08 29.77 9.03
CA THR A 164 -23.77 29.07 10.13
C THR A 164 -24.23 27.68 9.72
N LEU A 165 -24.75 27.52 8.50
CA LEU A 165 -25.22 26.23 7.99
C LEU A 165 -24.10 25.21 7.84
N VAL A 166 -22.94 25.66 7.35
CA VAL A 166 -21.76 24.81 7.22
C VAL A 166 -21.22 24.44 8.60
N PHE A 167 -21.15 25.41 9.51
CA PHE A 167 -20.63 25.14 10.85
C PHE A 167 -21.54 24.21 11.66
N GLU A 168 -22.87 24.33 11.55
CA GLU A 168 -23.84 23.42 12.17
C GLU A 168 -23.65 21.98 11.71
N ASP A 169 -23.41 21.75 10.41
CA ASP A 169 -23.10 20.43 9.86
C ASP A 169 -21.78 19.86 10.46
N ILE A 170 -20.76 20.69 10.67
CA ILE A 170 -19.49 20.29 11.32
C ILE A 170 -19.73 19.89 12.77
N ILE A 171 -20.50 20.69 13.52
CA ILE A 171 -20.82 20.42 14.93
C ILE A 171 -21.68 19.15 15.05
N SER A 172 -22.67 18.98 14.19
CA SER A 172 -23.50 17.77 14.11
C SER A 172 -22.65 16.52 13.88
N LEU A 173 -21.70 16.59 12.94
CA LEU A 173 -20.76 15.50 12.68
C LEU A 173 -19.85 15.23 13.89
N ASN A 174 -19.31 16.28 14.51
CA ASN A 174 -18.47 16.15 15.71
C ASN A 174 -19.23 15.46 16.85
N ASN A 175 -20.49 15.84 17.10
CA ASN A 175 -21.31 15.22 18.14
C ASN A 175 -21.56 13.74 17.86
N LYS A 176 -21.89 13.38 16.61
CA LYS A 176 -22.01 11.98 16.19
C LYS A 176 -20.72 11.17 16.42
N ILE A 177 -19.55 11.79 16.26
CA ILE A 177 -18.24 11.15 16.51
C ILE A 177 -18.01 10.96 18.01
N LEU A 178 -18.32 11.96 18.83
CA LEU A 178 -18.18 11.88 20.28
C LEU A 178 -19.14 10.84 20.90
N ASP A 179 -20.31 10.64 20.30
CA ASP A 179 -21.32 9.65 20.70
C ASP A 179 -20.99 8.20 20.30
N ILE A 180 -19.87 7.96 19.61
CA ILE A 180 -19.43 6.60 19.29
C ILE A 180 -19.11 5.85 20.58
N THR A 181 -19.78 4.72 20.77
CA THR A 181 -19.56 3.81 21.89
C THR A 181 -19.11 2.44 21.41
N VAL A 182 -18.15 1.85 22.13
CA VAL A 182 -17.57 0.53 21.85
C VAL A 182 -17.63 -0.36 23.09
N ASP A 183 -17.29 -1.64 22.88
CA ASP A 183 -17.30 -2.69 23.92
C ASP A 183 -18.67 -2.81 24.62
N ASN A 184 -19.66 -3.30 23.87
CA ASN A 184 -21.06 -3.42 24.31
C ASN A 184 -21.67 -2.10 24.81
N ARG A 185 -21.27 -0.97 24.20
CA ARG A 185 -21.70 0.41 24.51
C ARG A 185 -21.28 0.93 25.88
N THR A 186 -20.21 0.39 26.46
CA THR A 186 -19.73 0.78 27.79
C THR A 186 -18.65 1.86 27.76
N LEU A 187 -17.90 1.96 26.66
CA LEU A 187 -16.77 2.88 26.51
C LEU A 187 -17.06 3.86 25.38
N GLY A 188 -17.12 5.16 25.69
CA GLY A 188 -17.22 6.24 24.73
C GLY A 188 -15.88 6.90 24.44
N PHE A 189 -15.91 8.00 23.69
CA PHE A 189 -14.70 8.77 23.43
C PHE A 189 -14.10 9.37 24.71
N ASN A 190 -14.92 9.77 25.69
CA ASN A 190 -14.45 10.41 26.93
C ASN A 190 -13.59 9.49 27.81
N GLU A 191 -13.83 8.17 27.74
CA GLU A 191 -13.05 7.16 28.44
C GLU A 191 -11.77 6.78 27.67
N LEU A 192 -11.80 6.88 26.34
CA LEU A 192 -10.71 6.46 25.44
C LEU A 192 -9.80 7.60 24.98
N CYS A 193 -10.18 8.86 25.18
CA CYS A 193 -9.44 10.02 24.72
C CYS A 193 -8.06 10.12 25.40
N ALA A 194 -7.11 10.75 24.71
CA ALA A 194 -5.89 11.19 25.37
C ALA A 194 -6.18 12.39 26.28
N ARG A 195 -5.59 12.38 27.49
CA ARG A 195 -5.88 13.38 28.51
C ARG A 195 -4.72 14.31 28.81
N ALA A 196 -5.04 15.58 28.99
CA ALA A 196 -4.13 16.58 29.53
C ALA A 196 -4.75 17.13 30.82
N ASN A 197 -4.05 16.98 31.95
CA ASN A 197 -4.51 17.46 33.27
C ASN A 197 -5.89 16.92 33.70
N GLY A 198 -6.23 15.70 33.27
CA GLY A 198 -7.48 15.03 33.65
C GLY A 198 -8.64 15.21 32.66
N GLU A 199 -8.51 16.11 31.68
CA GLU A 199 -9.53 16.37 30.65
C GLU A 199 -9.11 15.83 29.28
N CYS A 200 -10.07 15.43 28.45
CA CYS A 200 -9.82 15.05 27.06
C CYS A 200 -9.31 16.24 26.25
N VAL A 201 -8.29 16.00 25.42
CA VAL A 201 -7.86 17.03 24.46
C VAL A 201 -8.92 17.22 23.39
N SER A 202 -9.51 18.41 23.36
CA SER A 202 -10.60 18.79 22.46
C SER A 202 -10.10 19.57 21.23
N ASN A 203 -10.97 19.69 20.24
CA ASN A 203 -10.72 20.52 19.06
C ASN A 203 -10.96 22.01 19.38
N ILE A 204 -9.93 22.71 19.85
CA ILE A 204 -10.00 24.14 20.24
C ILE A 204 -10.53 25.02 19.08
N ILE A 205 -10.30 24.63 17.83
CA ILE A 205 -10.81 25.35 16.66
C ILE A 205 -12.34 25.44 16.63
N LEU A 206 -13.06 24.42 17.11
CA LEU A 206 -14.52 24.46 17.14
C LEU A 206 -15.02 25.48 18.18
N GLU A 207 -14.31 25.63 19.31
CA GLU A 207 -14.61 26.66 20.31
C GLU A 207 -14.38 28.06 19.74
N ILE A 208 -13.26 28.28 19.03
CA ILE A 208 -12.93 29.56 18.40
C ILE A 208 -13.97 29.93 17.33
N LEU A 209 -14.33 29.00 16.45
CA LEU A 209 -15.33 29.23 15.40
C LEU A 209 -16.71 29.51 15.99
N SER A 210 -17.14 28.75 17.00
CA SER A 210 -18.42 28.98 17.68
C SER A 210 -18.46 30.36 18.35
N TYR A 211 -17.37 30.79 18.98
CA TYR A 211 -17.25 32.11 19.59
C TYR A 211 -17.28 33.25 18.54
N SER A 212 -16.61 33.05 17.41
CA SER A 212 -16.59 34.00 16.30
C SER A 212 -17.98 34.20 15.69
N LEU A 213 -18.73 33.12 15.48
CA LEU A 213 -20.10 33.16 14.94
C LEU A 213 -21.10 33.81 15.89
N THR A 214 -20.98 33.55 17.19
CA THR A 214 -21.90 34.09 18.21
C THR A 214 -21.64 35.56 18.53
N ASN A 215 -20.37 35.95 18.64
CA ASN A 215 -19.97 37.32 19.05
C ASN A 215 -19.51 38.20 17.89
N GLN A 216 -19.55 37.70 16.65
CA GLN A 216 -19.10 38.41 15.44
C GLN A 216 -17.67 38.96 15.56
N THR A 217 -16.78 38.16 16.15
CA THR A 217 -15.37 38.52 16.34
C THR A 217 -14.51 38.01 15.19
N SER A 218 -13.51 38.78 14.79
CA SER A 218 -12.57 38.37 13.75
C SER A 218 -11.55 37.35 14.28
N ILE A 219 -11.20 36.38 13.45
CA ILE A 219 -10.17 35.39 13.74
C ILE A 219 -8.88 35.81 13.04
N THR A 220 -7.82 36.10 13.79
CA THR A 220 -6.49 36.38 13.24
C THR A 220 -5.81 35.11 12.71
N TYR A 221 -5.13 35.20 11.56
CA TYR A 221 -4.39 34.10 10.92
C TYR A 221 -2.97 34.58 10.53
N PRO A 222 -1.92 33.74 10.64
CA PRO A 222 -1.91 32.31 10.96
C PRO A 222 -1.89 31.98 12.46
N VAL A 223 -1.69 32.96 13.34
CA VAL A 223 -1.63 32.76 14.80
C VAL A 223 -2.79 33.50 15.46
N HIS A 224 -3.62 32.77 16.21
CA HIS A 224 -4.74 33.32 16.96
C HIS A 224 -4.49 33.22 18.47
N MET A 225 -4.83 34.27 19.22
CA MET A 225 -4.71 34.28 20.67
C MET A 225 -5.98 33.75 21.32
N HIS A 226 -5.91 32.57 21.94
CA HIS A 226 -7.02 31.99 22.68
C HIS A 226 -6.64 31.88 24.16
N LYS A 227 -7.39 32.50 25.09
CA LYS A 227 -7.10 32.44 26.54
C LYS A 227 -5.62 32.74 26.89
N ALA A 228 -5.03 33.74 26.20
CA ALA A 228 -3.62 34.14 26.31
C ALA A 228 -2.57 33.11 25.84
N THR A 229 -2.96 32.06 25.10
CA THR A 229 -2.05 31.16 24.41
C THR A 229 -2.08 31.39 22.89
N PRO A 230 -0.92 31.49 22.22
CA PRO A 230 -0.86 31.60 20.77
C PRO A 230 -1.10 30.22 20.13
N LEU A 231 -2.09 30.13 19.25
CA LEU A 231 -2.44 28.92 18.51
C LEU A 231 -2.16 29.10 17.03
N PHE A 232 -1.42 28.17 16.44
CA PHE A 232 -1.14 28.16 15.02
C PHE A 232 -2.29 27.50 14.25
N LEU A 233 -3.08 28.31 13.55
CA LEU A 233 -4.24 27.86 12.78
C LEU A 233 -3.88 27.30 11.41
N GLY A 234 -2.64 27.49 10.93
CA GLY A 234 -2.20 27.00 9.62
C GLY A 234 -2.16 25.47 9.49
N ALA A 235 -2.12 24.74 10.62
CA ALA A 235 -2.22 23.27 10.62
C ALA A 235 -3.68 22.77 10.60
N VAL A 236 -4.64 23.66 10.83
CA VAL A 236 -6.04 23.33 11.14
C VAL A 236 -7.00 23.88 10.08
N LEU A 237 -6.83 25.13 9.65
CA LEU A 237 -7.65 25.75 8.61
C LEU A 237 -6.99 25.61 7.24
N GLY A 238 -7.80 25.34 6.22
CA GLY A 238 -7.38 25.22 4.82
C GLY A 238 -8.17 26.16 3.90
N GLY A 239 -7.56 26.57 2.79
CA GLY A 239 -8.18 27.49 1.82
C GLY A 239 -8.53 28.84 2.44
N VAL A 240 -7.65 29.37 3.30
CA VAL A 240 -7.88 30.61 4.04
C VAL A 240 -7.60 31.82 3.14
N ILE A 241 -8.53 32.77 3.11
CA ILE A 241 -8.39 34.09 2.52
C ILE A 241 -8.46 35.10 3.66
N THR A 242 -7.41 35.89 3.83
CA THR A 242 -7.31 36.94 4.84
C THR A 242 -7.66 38.31 4.26
N ASP A 243 -8.06 39.22 5.14
CA ASP A 243 -8.13 40.65 4.89
C ASP A 243 -6.75 41.32 5.08
N ASP A 244 -6.64 42.62 4.77
CA ASP A 244 -5.45 43.45 4.95
C ASP A 244 -4.99 43.53 6.42
N SER A 245 -5.88 43.19 7.37
CA SER A 245 -5.62 43.13 8.81
C SER A 245 -5.35 41.71 9.34
N ASP A 246 -4.91 40.78 8.49
CA ASP A 246 -4.62 39.37 8.83
C ASP A 246 -5.80 38.62 9.47
N SER A 247 -7.02 39.10 9.23
CA SER A 247 -8.25 38.49 9.74
C SER A 247 -8.84 37.54 8.70
N VAL A 248 -9.30 36.36 9.11
CA VAL A 248 -9.90 35.36 8.23
C VAL A 248 -11.21 35.89 7.68
N ARG A 249 -11.25 36.13 6.37
CA ARG A 249 -12.45 36.49 5.63
C ARG A 249 -13.19 35.25 5.13
N ASN A 250 -12.44 34.27 4.63
CA ASN A 250 -12.98 33.02 4.13
C ASN A 250 -12.07 31.86 4.53
N ALA A 251 -12.65 30.71 4.88
CA ALA A 251 -11.93 29.45 5.01
C ALA A 251 -12.74 28.35 4.32
N GLU A 252 -12.09 27.48 3.54
CA GLU A 252 -12.77 26.43 2.79
C GLU A 252 -12.78 25.08 3.53
N ALA A 253 -11.83 24.86 4.43
CA ALA A 253 -11.69 23.58 5.13
C ALA A 253 -11.24 23.73 6.59
N VAL A 254 -11.67 22.80 7.42
CA VAL A 254 -11.17 22.62 8.80
C VAL A 254 -10.74 21.18 9.02
N LYS A 255 -9.64 21.00 9.72
CA LYS A 255 -9.13 19.70 10.15
C LYS A 255 -9.44 19.50 11.63
N LEU A 256 -10.08 18.38 11.97
CA LEU A 256 -10.33 17.98 13.36
C LEU A 256 -9.48 16.76 13.71
N PHE A 257 -9.02 16.73 14.96
CA PHE A 257 -8.21 15.68 15.54
C PHE A 257 -8.91 15.07 16.75
N TYR A 258 -8.85 13.74 16.85
CA TYR A 258 -9.38 12.96 17.95
C TYR A 258 -8.28 12.05 18.45
N TYR A 259 -7.58 12.49 19.50
CA TYR A 259 -6.47 11.76 20.10
C TYR A 259 -7.00 10.70 21.07
N LEU A 260 -6.51 9.48 20.95
CA LEU A 260 -6.88 8.35 21.81
C LEU A 260 -5.71 8.00 22.73
N ASP A 261 -6.03 7.44 23.89
CA ASP A 261 -5.04 6.92 24.82
C ASP A 261 -4.40 5.65 24.24
N ASP A 262 -3.07 5.64 24.24
CA ASP A 262 -2.23 4.60 23.62
C ASP A 262 -1.66 3.62 24.66
N ARG A 263 -2.34 3.50 25.81
CA ARG A 263 -2.02 2.48 26.82
C ARG A 263 -2.44 1.10 26.36
N GLU A 264 -1.65 0.09 26.73
CA GLU A 264 -1.91 -1.32 26.36
C GLU A 264 -3.28 -1.80 26.85
N SER A 265 -3.77 -1.30 27.99
CA SER A 265 -5.09 -1.63 28.54
C SER A 265 -6.27 -1.15 27.70
N THR A 266 -6.12 -0.04 26.97
CA THR A 266 -7.18 0.59 26.17
C THR A 266 -7.01 0.34 24.67
N ALA A 267 -5.89 -0.27 24.25
CA ALA A 267 -5.53 -0.42 22.84
C ALA A 267 -6.58 -1.13 21.98
N GLU A 268 -7.17 -2.23 22.47
CA GLU A 268 -8.21 -2.96 21.72
C GLU A 268 -9.52 -2.17 21.62
N ALA A 269 -9.91 -1.46 22.68
CA ALA A 269 -11.09 -0.59 22.66
C ALA A 269 -10.89 0.60 21.72
N SER A 270 -9.74 1.26 21.77
CA SER A 270 -9.35 2.33 20.84
C SER A 270 -9.36 1.83 19.38
N LYS A 271 -8.93 0.60 19.12
CA LYS A 271 -8.99 -0.01 17.77
C LYS A 271 -10.43 -0.21 17.30
N LEU A 272 -11.30 -0.72 18.15
CA LEU A 272 -12.73 -0.85 17.84
C LEU A 272 -13.37 0.53 17.58
N TRP A 273 -13.01 1.54 18.37
CA TRP A 273 -13.54 2.90 18.21
C TRP A 273 -13.14 3.49 16.87
N LEU A 274 -11.88 3.34 16.45
CA LEU A 274 -11.40 3.76 15.13
C LEU A 274 -12.10 3.04 13.98
N ARG A 275 -12.53 1.79 14.18
CA ARG A 275 -13.27 1.02 13.18
C ARG A 275 -14.70 1.54 13.03
N GLU A 276 -15.38 1.83 14.12
CA GLU A 276 -16.72 2.44 14.10
C GLU A 276 -16.67 3.88 13.59
N PHE A 277 -15.66 4.67 13.97
CA PHE A 277 -15.40 6.01 13.42
C PHE A 277 -15.32 5.97 11.89
N LYS A 278 -14.55 5.03 11.33
CA LYS A 278 -14.43 4.86 9.89
C LYS A 278 -15.78 4.49 9.24
N LYS A 279 -16.54 3.60 9.89
CA LYS A 279 -17.86 3.17 9.40
C LYS A 279 -18.83 4.34 9.38
N LEU A 280 -18.91 5.10 10.48
CA LEU A 280 -19.74 6.29 10.60
C LEU A 280 -19.43 7.32 9.51
N LEU A 281 -18.15 7.57 9.24
CA LEU A 281 -17.75 8.50 8.19
C LEU A 281 -18.05 7.98 6.78
N SER A 282 -17.97 6.66 6.55
CA SER A 282 -18.33 6.08 5.26
C SER A 282 -19.84 6.24 4.99
N ASP A 283 -20.65 6.06 6.04
CA ASP A 283 -22.11 6.16 5.96
C ASP A 283 -22.60 7.63 5.90
N ASN A 284 -21.84 8.57 6.48
CA ASN A 284 -22.17 10.01 6.53
C ASN A 284 -21.29 10.86 5.58
N THR A 285 -20.80 10.29 4.47
CA THR A 285 -19.90 11.02 3.54
C THR A 285 -20.59 12.23 2.87
N ASP A 286 -21.92 12.20 2.76
CA ASP A 286 -22.72 13.21 2.06
C ASP A 286 -23.66 13.97 3.01
N SER A 287 -23.12 14.99 3.68
CA SER A 287 -23.94 16.07 4.26
C SER A 287 -24.28 17.10 3.17
N GLU A 288 -25.37 17.83 3.37
CA GLU A 288 -25.91 18.77 2.38
C GLU A 288 -24.94 19.91 2.04
N HIS A 289 -24.16 20.40 3.03
CA HIS A 289 -23.28 21.56 2.86
C HIS A 289 -21.78 21.24 2.91
N ILE A 290 -21.41 20.02 3.27
CA ILE A 290 -20.00 19.62 3.51
C ILE A 290 -19.65 18.39 2.68
N TYR A 291 -18.40 18.37 2.22
CA TYR A 291 -17.71 17.17 1.78
C TYR A 291 -16.63 16.80 2.80
N VAL A 292 -16.70 15.58 3.34
CA VAL A 292 -15.75 15.13 4.36
C VAL A 292 -14.65 14.30 3.70
N ILE A 293 -13.42 14.81 3.76
CA ILE A 293 -12.22 14.08 3.40
C ILE A 293 -11.59 13.58 4.70
N PHE A 294 -11.71 12.29 4.97
CA PHE A 294 -11.09 11.73 6.17
C PHE A 294 -9.74 11.10 5.85
N ARG A 295 -8.75 11.35 6.70
CA ARG A 295 -7.45 10.70 6.64
C ARG A 295 -7.27 9.83 7.87
N LYS A 296 -7.25 8.51 7.64
CA LYS A 296 -6.86 7.54 8.66
C LYS A 296 -5.34 7.58 8.80
N LEU A 297 -4.83 7.83 10.00
CA LEU A 297 -3.49 7.39 10.35
C LEU A 297 -3.61 6.35 11.46
N PHE A 298 -3.42 5.10 11.08
CA PHE A 298 -3.35 3.98 12.01
C PHE A 298 -1.88 3.68 12.25
N CYS A 299 -1.33 4.11 13.38
CA CYS A 299 0.05 3.86 13.77
C CYS A 299 0.08 3.05 15.07
N TYR A 300 -0.58 1.89 15.08
CA TYR A 300 -0.24 0.84 16.04
C TYR A 300 -0.25 -0.51 15.33
N LYS A 301 0.55 -1.46 15.84
CA LYS A 301 0.64 -2.85 15.39
C LYS A 301 -0.78 -3.36 15.11
N THR A 302 -1.17 -3.42 13.84
CA THR A 302 -2.44 -4.04 13.44
C THR A 302 -2.43 -5.45 13.99
N SER A 303 -3.20 -5.68 15.06
CA SER A 303 -3.54 -7.03 15.49
C SER A 303 -4.21 -7.73 14.30
N ASN A 304 -3.74 -8.94 14.06
CA ASN A 304 -3.70 -9.72 12.82
C ASN A 304 -5.03 -9.88 12.03
N ASN A 305 -6.15 -9.35 12.52
CA ASN A 305 -7.50 -9.70 12.05
C ASN A 305 -8.32 -8.54 11.43
N ASP A 306 -7.75 -7.35 11.19
CA ASP A 306 -8.50 -6.32 10.48
C ASP A 306 -8.47 -6.55 8.97
N PRO A 307 -9.63 -6.71 8.30
CA PRO A 307 -9.69 -6.72 6.86
C PRO A 307 -9.21 -5.35 6.35
N LEU A 308 -8.26 -5.41 5.43
CA LEU A 308 -7.69 -4.30 4.68
C LEU A 308 -8.73 -3.20 4.37
N PRO A 309 -8.35 -1.90 4.36
CA PRO A 309 -9.24 -0.87 3.84
C PRO A 309 -9.71 -1.29 2.44
N ALA A 310 -11.01 -1.14 2.16
CA ALA A 310 -11.66 -1.62 0.93
C ALA A 310 -10.92 -1.23 -0.38
N ALA A 311 -10.17 -0.12 -0.38
CA ALA A 311 -9.28 0.28 -1.47
C ALA A 311 -8.20 -0.77 -1.83
N GLN A 312 -7.77 -1.59 -0.88
CA GLN A 312 -6.73 -2.61 -1.06
C GLN A 312 -7.30 -4.02 -1.29
N LYS A 313 -8.57 -4.26 -0.93
CA LYS A 313 -9.33 -5.43 -1.43
C LYS A 313 -9.49 -5.37 -2.96
N ASN A 314 -9.42 -4.18 -3.54
CA ASN A 314 -9.41 -3.99 -4.99
C ASN A 314 -8.05 -4.29 -5.64
N TRP A 315 -6.95 -4.42 -4.87
CA TRP A 315 -5.64 -4.84 -5.41
C TRP A 315 -5.51 -6.36 -5.56
N THR A 316 -6.42 -7.13 -4.97
CA THR A 316 -6.60 -8.56 -5.31
C THR A 316 -7.41 -8.78 -6.60
N LEU A 317 -7.91 -7.72 -7.25
CA LEU A 317 -8.58 -7.83 -8.55
C LEU A 317 -7.58 -7.97 -9.72
N PRO A 318 -6.49 -7.18 -9.82
CA PRO A 318 -5.46 -7.39 -10.85
C PRO A 318 -4.80 -8.77 -10.77
N SER A 319 -4.57 -9.29 -9.56
CA SER A 319 -3.93 -10.59 -9.37
C SER A 319 -4.76 -11.75 -9.91
N VAL A 320 -6.06 -11.73 -9.64
CA VAL A 320 -7.01 -12.71 -10.15
C VAL A 320 -7.28 -12.48 -11.62
N HIS A 321 -7.38 -11.22 -12.09
CA HIS A 321 -7.59 -10.91 -13.52
C HIS A 321 -6.43 -11.35 -14.41
N CYS A 322 -5.17 -11.15 -14.00
CA CYS A 322 -4.02 -11.61 -14.77
C CYS A 322 -3.90 -13.14 -14.75
N TYR A 323 -4.17 -13.80 -13.62
CA TYR A 323 -4.22 -15.26 -13.55
C TYR A 323 -5.34 -15.84 -14.43
N LEU A 324 -6.54 -15.22 -14.38
CA LEU A 324 -7.66 -15.58 -15.25
C LEU A 324 -7.35 -15.29 -16.72
N TYR A 325 -6.64 -14.21 -17.05
CA TYR A 325 -6.20 -13.90 -18.42
C TYR A 325 -5.17 -14.92 -18.94
N HIS A 326 -4.20 -15.34 -18.12
CA HIS A 326 -3.29 -16.43 -18.45
C HIS A 326 -4.02 -17.77 -18.65
N LEU A 327 -4.99 -18.09 -17.79
CA LEU A 327 -5.85 -19.28 -17.95
C LEU A 327 -6.76 -19.18 -19.18
N TYR A 328 -7.27 -17.99 -19.50
CA TYR A 328 -8.15 -17.75 -20.64
C TYR A 328 -7.38 -17.81 -21.95
N GLY A 329 -6.16 -17.25 -22.01
CA GLY A 329 -5.22 -17.40 -23.13
C GLY A 329 -4.77 -18.85 -23.32
N PHE A 330 -4.63 -19.62 -22.24
CA PHE A 330 -4.38 -21.06 -22.32
C PHE A 330 -5.57 -21.83 -22.92
N LYS A 331 -6.81 -21.51 -22.51
CA LYS A 331 -8.04 -22.12 -23.08
C LYS A 331 -8.26 -21.74 -24.55
N TYR A 332 -8.04 -20.49 -24.93
CA TYR A 332 -8.25 -20.01 -26.30
C TYR A 332 -7.29 -20.67 -27.30
N ASN A 333 -6.04 -20.94 -26.89
CA ASN A 333 -5.07 -21.66 -27.70
C ASN A 333 -5.30 -23.19 -27.75
N LEU A 334 -5.99 -23.76 -26.77
CA LEU A 334 -6.31 -25.19 -26.70
C LEU A 334 -7.57 -25.56 -27.50
N PHE A 335 -8.55 -24.65 -27.58
CA PHE A 335 -9.85 -24.88 -28.23
C PHE A 335 -9.95 -24.44 -29.69
N LEU A 336 -8.88 -23.88 -30.28
CA LEU A 336 -8.83 -23.61 -31.72
C LEU A 336 -8.90 -24.94 -32.51
N PRO A 337 -9.93 -25.17 -33.36
CA PRO A 337 -10.24 -26.49 -33.94
C PRO A 337 -9.20 -27.09 -34.91
N GLY A 338 -8.03 -26.46 -35.08
CA GLY A 338 -7.03 -26.83 -36.09
C GLY A 338 -5.67 -27.28 -35.55
N ARG A 339 -5.48 -27.48 -34.23
CA ARG A 339 -4.16 -27.79 -33.63
C ARG A 339 -4.15 -28.95 -32.61
N LEU A 340 -5.05 -29.93 -32.74
CA LEU A 340 -5.15 -31.06 -31.79
C LEU A 340 -4.26 -32.28 -32.14
N ASP A 341 -3.16 -32.09 -32.89
CA ASP A 341 -2.15 -33.16 -33.04
C ASP A 341 -1.23 -33.19 -31.82
N ASN A 342 -1.43 -34.14 -30.91
CA ASN A 342 -0.63 -34.33 -29.69
C ASN A 342 0.87 -34.61 -29.97
N VAL A 343 1.21 -34.97 -31.22
CA VAL A 343 2.60 -35.21 -31.67
C VAL A 343 3.29 -33.91 -32.10
N ARG A 344 2.55 -32.94 -32.65
CA ARG A 344 3.07 -31.67 -33.17
C ARG A 344 2.87 -30.52 -32.18
N ASN A 345 1.80 -30.56 -31.41
CA ASN A 345 1.42 -29.56 -30.43
C ASN A 345 1.84 -30.00 -29.01
N LYS A 346 2.95 -29.47 -28.51
CA LYS A 346 3.53 -29.79 -27.18
C LYS A 346 2.78 -29.10 -26.03
N VAL A 347 1.45 -29.15 -26.04
CA VAL A 347 0.58 -28.49 -25.06
C VAL A 347 0.92 -28.92 -23.63
N TRP A 348 1.10 -30.22 -23.41
CA TRP A 348 1.42 -30.76 -22.09
C TRP A 348 2.73 -30.19 -21.52
N VAL A 349 3.72 -29.94 -22.39
CA VAL A 349 4.99 -29.32 -21.96
C VAL A 349 4.76 -27.90 -21.46
N ALA A 350 3.90 -27.13 -22.13
CA ALA A 350 3.53 -25.79 -21.69
C ALA A 350 2.77 -25.80 -20.35
N VAL A 351 1.83 -26.74 -20.16
CA VAL A 351 1.10 -26.91 -18.89
C VAL A 351 2.05 -27.21 -17.73
N PHE A 352 2.95 -28.17 -17.90
CA PHE A 352 3.93 -28.53 -16.87
C PHE A 352 4.95 -27.41 -16.62
N GLY A 353 5.27 -26.60 -17.64
CA GLY A 353 6.09 -25.39 -17.50
C GLY A 353 5.44 -24.36 -16.57
N ILE A 354 4.15 -24.05 -16.79
CA ILE A 354 3.39 -23.13 -15.93
C ILE A 354 3.24 -23.71 -14.52
N LEU A 355 2.88 -24.99 -14.40
CA LEU A 355 2.73 -25.65 -13.10
C LEU A 355 4.04 -25.61 -12.29
N SER A 356 5.17 -25.88 -12.94
CA SER A 356 6.50 -25.79 -12.31
C SER A 356 6.83 -24.37 -11.85
N ALA A 357 6.51 -23.35 -12.65
CA ALA A 357 6.71 -21.96 -12.27
C ALA A 357 5.87 -21.57 -11.03
N VAL A 358 4.60 -21.99 -10.98
CA VAL A 358 3.72 -21.75 -9.83
C VAL A 358 4.23 -22.47 -8.58
N LEU A 359 4.61 -23.75 -8.70
CA LEU A 359 5.19 -24.51 -7.58
C LEU A 359 6.49 -23.90 -7.05
N ALA A 360 7.34 -23.38 -7.93
CA ALA A 360 8.57 -22.68 -7.53
C ALA A 360 8.29 -21.39 -6.75
N VAL A 361 7.28 -20.62 -7.16
CA VAL A 361 6.86 -19.41 -6.45
C VAL A 361 6.27 -19.76 -5.08
N LEU A 362 5.35 -20.74 -5.02
CA LEU A 362 4.73 -21.16 -3.76
C LEU A 362 5.75 -21.75 -2.78
N SER A 363 6.66 -22.60 -3.25
CA SER A 363 7.71 -23.17 -2.39
C SER A 363 8.71 -22.12 -1.90
N GLY A 364 9.10 -21.17 -2.75
CA GLY A 364 10.00 -20.06 -2.37
C GLY A 364 9.39 -19.16 -1.29
N PHE A 365 8.17 -18.67 -1.51
CA PHE A 365 7.49 -17.83 -0.51
C PHE A 365 7.11 -18.62 0.74
N GLY A 366 6.68 -19.87 0.60
CA GLY A 366 6.37 -20.74 1.74
C GLY A 366 7.59 -21.00 2.63
N LEU A 367 8.77 -21.22 2.04
CA LEU A 367 10.03 -21.33 2.79
C LEU A 367 10.38 -20.04 3.53
N LEU A 368 10.23 -18.87 2.89
CA LEU A 368 10.48 -17.58 3.55
C LEU A 368 9.57 -17.36 4.76
N LEU A 369 8.31 -17.80 4.68
CA LEU A 369 7.37 -17.75 5.80
C LEU A 369 7.78 -18.71 6.94
N TYR A 370 8.31 -19.89 6.63
CA TYR A 370 8.89 -20.79 7.64
C TYR A 370 10.10 -20.21 8.34
N ILE A 371 11.00 -19.53 7.59
CA ILE A 371 12.17 -18.84 8.15
C ILE A 371 11.74 -17.64 9.02
N GLY A 372 10.49 -17.18 8.87
CA GLY A 372 9.91 -16.12 9.69
C GLY A 372 10.11 -14.72 9.13
N VAL A 373 10.39 -14.62 7.82
CA VAL A 373 10.47 -13.34 7.11
C VAL A 373 9.08 -12.70 7.07
N PRO A 374 8.93 -11.42 7.45
CA PRO A 374 7.63 -10.75 7.42
C PRO A 374 7.13 -10.61 5.99
N PHE A 375 5.83 -10.86 5.80
CA PHE A 375 5.17 -10.76 4.51
C PHE A 375 4.52 -9.38 4.36
N VAL A 376 4.98 -8.63 3.36
CA VAL A 376 4.46 -7.31 3.02
C VAL A 376 3.57 -7.40 1.79
N ILE A 377 2.47 -6.65 1.77
CA ILE A 377 1.49 -6.72 0.68
C ILE A 377 2.03 -6.33 -0.70
N THR A 378 3.10 -5.51 -0.75
CA THR A 378 3.81 -5.14 -1.99
C THR A 378 4.48 -6.34 -2.68
N VAL A 379 4.85 -7.37 -1.92
CA VAL A 379 5.46 -8.61 -2.44
C VAL A 379 4.48 -9.38 -3.33
N THR A 380 3.16 -9.18 -3.16
CA THR A 380 2.14 -9.73 -4.06
C THR A 380 2.40 -9.34 -5.52
N ASN A 381 2.97 -8.15 -5.77
CA ASN A 381 3.28 -7.70 -7.13
C ASN A 381 4.48 -8.45 -7.74
N ALA A 382 5.44 -8.88 -6.91
CA ALA A 382 6.61 -9.64 -7.35
C ALA A 382 6.25 -11.01 -7.90
N VAL A 383 5.15 -11.62 -7.41
CA VAL A 383 4.61 -12.88 -7.93
C VAL A 383 4.31 -12.78 -9.43
N PHE A 384 3.77 -11.65 -9.90
CA PHE A 384 3.48 -11.45 -11.34
C PHE A 384 4.75 -11.29 -12.17
N LEU A 385 5.73 -10.55 -11.67
CA LEU A 385 7.00 -10.37 -12.36
C LEU A 385 7.72 -11.72 -12.55
N LEU A 386 7.72 -12.56 -11.51
CA LEU A 386 8.33 -13.89 -11.54
C LEU A 386 7.64 -14.85 -12.51
N LEU A 387 6.32 -14.73 -12.70
CA LEU A 387 5.57 -15.52 -13.68
C LEU A 387 5.77 -14.99 -15.12
N GLY A 388 5.93 -13.68 -15.29
CA GLY A 388 6.15 -13.04 -16.59
C GLY A 388 7.49 -13.40 -17.25
N GLU A 389 8.60 -13.38 -16.50
CA GLU A 389 9.95 -13.62 -17.05
C GLU A 389 10.14 -15.06 -17.55
N LYS A 390 9.59 -16.06 -16.85
CA LYS A 390 9.78 -17.48 -17.22
C LYS A 390 9.03 -17.86 -18.49
N ASN A 391 7.92 -17.20 -18.80
CA ASN A 391 7.18 -17.41 -20.05
C ASN A 391 7.98 -16.96 -21.28
N SER A 392 8.83 -15.93 -21.16
CA SER A 392 9.73 -15.48 -22.23
C SER A 392 10.84 -16.50 -22.53
N LEU A 393 11.38 -17.15 -21.50
CA LEU A 393 12.39 -18.20 -21.69
C LEU A 393 11.80 -19.45 -22.36
N LEU A 394 10.59 -19.87 -21.98
CA LEU A 394 9.90 -20.97 -22.66
C LEU A 394 9.57 -20.65 -24.13
N ALA A 395 9.22 -19.42 -24.46
CA ALA A 395 9.02 -18.98 -25.84
C ALA A 395 10.32 -19.04 -26.67
N SER A 396 11.48 -18.76 -26.05
CA SER A 396 12.78 -18.86 -26.72
C SER A 396 13.23 -20.31 -27.02
N PHE A 397 12.75 -21.29 -26.25
CA PHE A 397 13.03 -22.72 -26.49
C PHE A 397 12.07 -23.36 -27.50
N PHE A 398 10.93 -22.73 -27.81
CA PHE A 398 9.92 -23.24 -28.74
C PHE A 398 9.49 -22.17 -29.76
N PRO A 399 10.30 -21.89 -30.80
CA PRO A 399 10.05 -20.81 -31.76
C PRO A 399 8.79 -20.97 -32.60
N HIS A 400 8.12 -22.13 -32.57
CA HIS A 400 6.84 -22.36 -33.25
C HIS A 400 5.61 -21.91 -32.45
N PHE A 401 5.79 -21.52 -31.18
CA PHE A 401 4.75 -20.85 -30.41
C PHE A 401 5.04 -19.35 -30.38
N SER A 402 4.82 -18.68 -31.52
CA SER A 402 4.61 -17.24 -31.50
C SER A 402 3.32 -16.96 -30.72
N PHE A 403 3.46 -16.59 -29.45
CA PHE A 403 2.47 -15.74 -28.81
C PHE A 403 2.63 -14.36 -29.44
N SER A 404 1.86 -14.08 -30.49
CA SER A 404 1.58 -12.69 -30.86
C SER A 404 0.76 -12.08 -29.73
N PHE A 405 1.42 -11.22 -28.96
CA PHE A 405 0.82 -10.35 -27.96
C PHE A 405 0.00 -9.24 -28.61
#